data_AF-A0A1R3IZ97-F1
#
_entry.id   AF-A0A1R3IZ97-F1
#
_cell.length_a   1.000
_cell.length_b   1.000
_cell.length_c   1.000
_cell.angle_alpha   90.00
_cell.angle_beta   90.00
_cell.angle_gamma   90.00
#
_symmetry.space_group_name_H-M   'P 1'
#
loop_
_entity.id
_entity.type
_entity.pdbx_description
1 polymer ?
#
loop_
_entity_poly.entity_id
_entity_poly.type
_entity_poly.pdbx_seq_one_letter_code
_entity_poly.pdbx_strand_id
1 'polypeptide(L)'
;MDVRIRLKLKSFPLVQTKIVDFFRIQRSSESTEKLSQINSKKRKKGSCIAMSKKKRKLLPFNPTEDPQRRLEQMASLATALKASGAEYSDELTYRPGMALRSANCTALEKGGMQVLPKEDIEALNLCKRMMEKGECPPLMVVFDPVEGFTVQADRFIKDLTIITEYCGDVDYLRNREHDDGDSMMTLLHASNPSKSLVICPDKRSNIARFVNGINNFSPDGRKKQNVKCVRYDVNGQCRVLLIANRDIRKGEKLYYDYNGYEHEYPTEHFV
;
A
#
# COMPACT_ATOMS: atom_id res chain seq x y z
N MET A 1 -17.91 8.66 -37.22
CA MET A 1 -18.93 9.12 -36.25
C MET A 1 -18.72 8.30 -35.00
N ASP A 2 -17.90 8.82 -34.08
CA ASP A 2 -18.35 9.48 -32.83
C ASP A 2 -18.78 8.42 -31.81
N VAL A 3 -18.18 8.24 -30.63
CA VAL A 3 -17.97 9.24 -29.57
C VAL A 3 -16.84 8.73 -28.65
N ARG A 4 -15.67 9.37 -28.64
CA ARG A 4 -14.73 9.23 -27.51
C ARG A 4 -15.30 10.05 -26.37
N ILE A 5 -16.14 9.44 -25.53
CA ILE A 5 -16.53 10.04 -24.25
C ILE A 5 -15.24 10.14 -23.44
N ARG A 6 -14.61 11.32 -23.45
CA ARG A 6 -13.74 11.73 -22.35
C ARG A 6 -14.66 11.76 -21.13
N LEU A 7 -14.71 10.67 -20.36
CA LEU A 7 -15.30 10.68 -19.04
C LEU A 7 -14.59 11.81 -18.28
N LYS A 8 -15.24 12.96 -18.14
CA LYS A 8 -14.79 14.01 -17.23
C LYS A 8 -14.93 13.42 -15.83
N LEU A 9 -13.85 12.80 -15.35
CA LEU A 9 -13.74 12.33 -13.97
C LEU A 9 -14.08 13.50 -13.05
N LYS A 10 -15.18 13.38 -12.30
CA LYS A 10 -15.61 14.43 -11.39
C LYS A 10 -14.72 14.36 -10.16
N SER A 11 -13.81 15.33 -10.03
CA SER A 11 -12.89 15.41 -8.90
C SER A 11 -13.63 15.42 -7.56
N PHE A 12 -13.08 14.72 -6.57
CA PHE A 12 -13.57 14.80 -5.21
C PHE A 12 -13.42 16.25 -4.69
N PRO A 13 -14.41 16.82 -4.00
CA PRO A 13 -14.32 18.19 -3.52
C PRO A 13 -13.13 18.36 -2.56
N LEU A 14 -12.28 19.35 -2.81
CA LEU A 14 -11.19 19.78 -1.92
C LEU A 14 -11.75 20.58 -0.73
N VAL A 15 -12.63 19.94 0.04
CA VAL A 15 -13.21 20.49 1.28
C VAL A 15 -12.74 19.62 2.43
N GLN A 16 -11.99 20.21 3.37
CA GLN A 16 -11.32 19.48 4.44
C GLN A 16 -12.27 18.56 5.23
N THR A 17 -13.47 19.03 5.58
CA THR A 17 -14.46 18.21 6.29
C THR A 17 -14.86 16.98 5.51
N LYS A 18 -15.14 17.12 4.20
CA LYS A 18 -15.51 15.98 3.34
C LYS A 18 -14.40 14.94 3.24
N ILE A 19 -13.15 15.38 3.22
CA ILE A 19 -11.98 14.48 3.15
C ILE A 19 -11.75 13.81 4.50
N VAL A 20 -11.81 14.56 5.61
CA VAL A 20 -11.74 14.01 6.97
C VAL A 20 -12.81 12.94 7.20
N ASP A 21 -14.05 13.20 6.78
CA ASP A 21 -15.16 12.26 6.92
C ASP A 21 -14.97 11.03 6.02
N PHE A 22 -14.50 11.22 4.79
CA PHE A 22 -14.24 10.13 3.84
C PHE A 22 -13.16 9.16 4.34
N PHE A 23 -12.06 9.69 4.88
CA PHE A 23 -10.93 8.89 5.39
C PHE A 23 -11.06 8.53 6.88
N ARG A 24 -12.14 8.96 7.55
CA ARG A 24 -12.38 8.75 8.99
C ARG A 24 -11.21 9.24 9.86
N ILE A 25 -10.63 10.38 9.50
CA ILE A 25 -9.48 10.96 10.19
C ILE A 25 -9.89 11.36 11.62
N GLN A 26 -9.14 10.88 12.60
CA GLN A 26 -9.33 11.23 14.00
C GLN A 26 -8.92 12.69 14.22
N ARG A 27 -9.86 13.52 14.70
CA ARG A 27 -9.54 14.90 15.07
C ARG A 27 -8.85 14.88 16.43
N SER A 28 -7.55 15.21 16.46
CA SER A 28 -6.86 15.47 17.72
C SER A 28 -7.33 16.81 18.29
N SER A 29 -8.03 16.79 19.42
CA SER A 29 -8.27 17.97 20.24
C SER A 29 -7.05 18.24 21.11
N GLU A 30 -5.92 18.65 20.54
CA GLU A 30 -4.80 19.11 21.37
C GLU A 30 -3.87 20.07 20.63
N SER A 31 -3.56 21.14 21.36
CA SER A 31 -2.86 22.34 21.00
C SER A 31 -1.40 22.12 20.63
N THR A 32 -0.93 22.92 19.68
CA THR A 32 0.45 23.02 19.21
C THR A 32 1.41 23.42 20.33
N GLU A 33 1.94 22.46 21.09
CA GLU A 33 3.12 22.67 21.91
C GLU A 33 4.38 22.16 21.22
N LYS A 34 5.25 23.12 20.92
CA LYS A 34 6.58 22.96 20.34
C LYS A 34 7.45 22.10 21.25
N LEU A 35 7.84 20.91 20.79
CA LEU A 35 8.99 20.21 21.38
C LEU A 35 10.28 20.75 20.76
N SER A 36 10.86 21.69 21.50
CA SER A 36 12.18 22.26 21.29
C SER A 36 13.30 21.26 21.57
N GLN A 37 14.43 21.55 20.94
CA GLN A 37 15.68 20.79 20.91
C GLN A 37 16.26 20.51 22.31
N ILE A 38 16.76 19.30 22.54
CA ILE A 38 17.91 19.09 23.46
C ILE A 38 18.92 18.15 22.80
N ASN A 39 19.96 18.78 22.25
CA ASN A 39 21.24 18.14 21.96
C ASN A 39 21.94 17.81 23.28
N SER A 40 22.32 16.55 23.49
CA SER A 40 23.41 16.23 24.43
C SER A 40 24.36 15.20 23.81
N LYS A 41 25.50 15.73 23.34
CA LYS A 41 26.65 14.95 22.87
C LYS A 41 27.25 14.19 24.05
N LYS A 42 27.16 12.85 24.07
CA LYS A 42 28.06 12.01 24.87
C LYS A 42 28.97 11.18 23.96
N ARG A 43 30.23 11.58 23.98
CA ARG A 43 31.38 10.96 23.29
C ARG A 43 31.69 9.63 24.00
N LYS A 44 31.67 8.49 23.30
CA LYS A 44 32.25 7.22 23.79
C LYS A 44 33.33 6.72 22.82
N LYS A 45 34.49 6.44 23.41
CA LYS A 45 35.74 5.93 22.82
C LYS A 45 35.52 4.61 22.05
N GLY A 46 36.30 4.44 20.99
CA GLY A 46 36.19 3.36 20.03
C GLY A 46 36.59 1.98 20.52
N SER A 47 36.05 0.98 19.82
CA SER A 47 36.62 -0.37 19.71
C SER A 47 35.97 -1.07 18.50
N CYS A 48 36.81 -1.72 17.70
CA CYS A 48 36.50 -2.75 16.69
C CYS A 48 35.68 -2.32 15.44
N ILE A 49 36.38 -2.20 14.30
CA ILE A 49 35.77 -2.24 12.96
C ILE A 49 35.38 -3.69 12.68
N ALA A 50 34.24 -4.11 13.21
CA ALA A 50 33.43 -5.13 12.56
C ALA A 50 32.34 -4.37 11.81
N MET A 51 32.39 -4.38 10.48
CA MET A 51 31.27 -3.88 9.67
C MET A 51 30.08 -4.83 9.88
N SER A 52 29.35 -4.63 10.98
CA SER A 52 27.99 -5.15 11.10
C SER A 52 27.24 -4.63 9.89
N LYS A 53 26.91 -5.52 8.95
CA LYS A 53 26.04 -5.17 7.82
C LYS A 53 24.80 -4.51 8.44
N LYS A 54 24.60 -3.21 8.20
CA LYS A 54 23.41 -2.49 8.68
C LYS A 54 22.20 -3.35 8.33
N LYS A 55 21.51 -3.85 9.36
CA LYS A 55 20.28 -4.63 9.19
C LYS A 55 19.33 -3.77 8.37
N ARG A 56 18.93 -4.25 7.19
CA ARG A 56 17.98 -3.55 6.31
C ARG A 56 16.63 -3.51 7.03
N LYS A 57 16.32 -2.38 7.67
CA LYS A 57 15.11 -2.12 8.46
C LYS A 57 14.08 -1.40 7.59
N LEU A 58 12.80 -1.73 7.76
CA LEU A 58 11.73 -1.00 7.10
C LEU A 58 11.60 0.42 7.67
N LEU A 59 11.34 1.37 6.78
CA LEU A 59 11.18 2.77 7.14
C LEU A 59 9.70 3.16 7.07
N PRO A 60 9.20 3.93 8.04
CA PRO A 60 7.90 4.56 7.87
C PRO A 60 7.96 5.58 6.71
N PHE A 61 6.83 5.82 6.04
CA PHE A 61 6.77 6.90 5.07
C PHE A 61 6.93 8.27 5.75
N ASN A 62 7.35 9.27 4.97
CA ASN A 62 7.47 10.65 5.43
C ASN A 62 6.39 11.51 4.76
N PRO A 63 5.31 11.88 5.47
CA PRO A 63 4.22 12.68 4.92
C PRO A 63 4.71 14.01 4.33
N THR A 64 3.94 14.60 3.42
CA THR A 64 4.21 15.98 2.97
C THR A 64 3.95 16.96 4.11
N GLU A 65 4.85 17.91 4.34
CA GLU A 65 4.73 18.89 5.44
C GLU A 65 3.56 19.86 5.24
N ASP A 66 3.37 20.33 4.01
CA ASP A 66 2.27 21.21 3.63
C ASP A 66 0.90 20.49 3.77
N PRO A 67 0.02 20.94 4.68
CA PRO A 67 -1.31 20.36 4.86
C PRO A 67 -2.20 20.48 3.63
N GLN A 68 -2.08 21.55 2.84
CA GLN A 68 -2.88 21.73 1.63
C GLN A 68 -2.50 20.68 0.60
N ARG A 69 -1.21 20.44 0.41
CA ARG A 69 -0.74 19.38 -0.49
C ARG A 69 -1.17 17.98 -0.02
N ARG A 70 -1.16 17.70 1.29
CA ARG A 70 -1.72 16.43 1.82
C ARG A 70 -3.21 16.28 1.50
N LEU A 71 -3.96 17.38 1.54
CA LEU A 71 -5.37 17.38 1.19
C LEU A 71 -5.59 17.00 -0.29
N GLU A 72 -4.75 17.52 -1.19
CA GLU A 72 -4.77 17.17 -2.62
C GLU A 72 -4.42 15.70 -2.86
N GLN A 73 -3.41 15.18 -2.14
CA GLN A 73 -3.03 13.76 -2.18
C GLN A 73 -4.21 12.86 -1.81
N MET A 74 -4.85 13.13 -0.67
CA MET A 74 -6.03 12.40 -0.22
C MET A 74 -7.22 12.55 -1.17
N ALA A 75 -7.46 13.75 -1.72
CA ALA A 75 -8.53 13.98 -2.68
C ALA A 75 -8.35 13.22 -3.99
N SER A 76 -7.10 13.05 -4.44
CA SER A 76 -6.78 12.24 -5.63
C SER A 76 -7.20 10.78 -5.44
N LEU A 77 -6.89 10.21 -4.27
CA LEU A 77 -7.32 8.86 -3.90
C LEU A 77 -8.83 8.75 -3.76
N ALA A 78 -9.48 9.70 -3.08
CA ALA A 78 -10.94 9.72 -2.95
C ALA A 78 -11.65 9.80 -4.31
N THR A 79 -11.06 10.53 -5.27
CA THR A 79 -11.58 10.61 -6.65
C THR A 79 -11.50 9.25 -7.33
N ALA A 80 -10.36 8.57 -7.25
CA ALA A 80 -10.16 7.25 -7.86
C ALA A 80 -11.08 6.19 -7.25
N LEU A 81 -11.17 6.13 -5.91
CA LEU A 81 -12.07 5.22 -5.20
C LEU A 81 -13.54 5.44 -5.58
N LYS A 82 -13.97 6.71 -5.68
CA LYS A 82 -15.33 7.03 -6.11
C LYS A 82 -15.59 6.62 -7.56
N ALA A 83 -14.60 6.80 -8.44
CA ALA A 83 -14.70 6.39 -9.84
C ALA A 83 -14.75 4.87 -10.00
N SER A 84 -14.05 4.13 -9.14
CA SER A 84 -14.07 2.66 -9.10
C SER A 84 -15.24 2.07 -8.29
N GLY A 85 -16.10 2.90 -7.69
CA GLY A 85 -17.23 2.45 -6.87
C GLY A 85 -16.83 1.82 -5.53
N ALA A 86 -15.62 2.05 -5.04
CA ALA A 86 -15.10 1.45 -3.81
C ALA A 86 -15.13 2.44 -2.65
N GLU A 87 -15.41 1.91 -1.45
CA GLU A 87 -15.26 2.63 -0.19
C GLU A 87 -13.80 2.61 0.28
N TYR A 88 -13.38 3.67 0.97
CA TYR A 88 -12.06 3.68 1.59
C TYR A 88 -11.98 2.70 2.77
N SER A 89 -10.92 1.89 2.80
CA SER A 89 -10.53 1.08 3.95
C SER A 89 -9.03 0.83 3.94
N ASP A 90 -8.35 1.15 5.04
CA ASP A 90 -6.91 0.91 5.22
C ASP A 90 -6.63 -0.34 6.07
N GLU A 91 -7.58 -1.26 6.12
CA GLU A 91 -7.48 -2.51 6.86
C GLU A 91 -7.99 -3.70 6.04
N LEU A 92 -7.52 -4.89 6.37
CA LEU A 92 -8.18 -6.13 5.97
C LEU A 92 -9.53 -6.23 6.65
N THR A 93 -10.59 -6.40 5.87
CA THR A 93 -11.97 -6.50 6.38
C THR A 93 -12.51 -7.91 6.17
N TYR A 94 -13.34 -8.37 7.11
CA TYR A 94 -13.91 -9.72 7.11
C TYR A 94 -15.43 -9.59 7.17
N ARG A 95 -16.12 -10.08 6.13
CA ARG A 95 -17.55 -9.85 5.93
C ARG A 95 -18.35 -11.15 6.11
N PRO A 96 -19.61 -11.06 6.54
CA PRO A 96 -20.52 -12.20 6.50
C PRO A 96 -20.59 -12.79 5.09
N GLY A 97 -20.51 -14.11 4.97
CA GLY A 97 -20.47 -14.83 3.69
C GLY A 97 -19.09 -14.96 3.04
N MET A 98 -18.06 -14.31 3.59
CA MET A 98 -16.66 -14.41 3.14
C MET A 98 -15.80 -15.16 4.18
N ALA A 99 -14.47 -15.05 4.08
CA ALA A 99 -13.56 -15.62 5.06
C ALA A 99 -13.70 -14.92 6.42
N LEU A 100 -13.64 -15.73 7.49
CA LEU A 100 -13.58 -15.23 8.86
C LEU A 100 -12.15 -14.76 9.17
N ARG A 101 -12.02 -13.84 10.13
CA ARG A 101 -10.70 -13.38 10.60
C ARG A 101 -9.81 -14.51 11.12
N SER A 102 -10.40 -15.52 11.74
CA SER A 102 -9.69 -16.71 12.23
C SER A 102 -9.13 -17.59 11.10
N ALA A 103 -9.63 -17.48 9.87
CA ALA A 103 -9.09 -18.19 8.72
C ALA A 103 -7.74 -17.62 8.27
N ASN A 104 -7.49 -16.32 8.53
CA ASN A 104 -6.20 -15.70 8.27
C ASN A 104 -5.19 -16.12 9.36
N CYS A 105 -4.61 -17.30 9.18
CA CYS A 105 -3.62 -17.89 10.07
C CYS A 105 -2.37 -18.26 9.27
N THR A 106 -1.23 -17.65 9.63
CA THR A 106 0.05 -17.82 8.92
C THR A 106 0.60 -19.23 8.99
N ALA A 107 0.22 -20.00 10.01
CA ALA A 107 0.58 -21.42 10.14
C ALA A 107 0.05 -22.30 8.99
N LEU A 108 -0.94 -21.82 8.24
CA LEU A 108 -1.48 -22.52 7.08
C LEU A 108 -0.69 -22.25 5.79
N GLU A 109 0.21 -21.26 5.77
CA GLU A 109 1.01 -20.92 4.58
C GLU A 109 1.92 -22.09 4.21
N LYS A 110 1.78 -22.55 2.98
CA LYS A 110 2.62 -23.62 2.43
C LYS A 110 4.06 -23.15 2.33
N GLY A 111 4.98 -23.86 3.00
CA GLY A 111 6.39 -23.47 3.07
C GLY A 111 6.71 -22.43 4.14
N GLY A 112 5.71 -21.99 4.92
CA GLY A 112 5.85 -21.00 5.99
C GLY A 112 5.89 -19.56 5.49
N MET A 113 5.58 -18.63 6.38
CA MET A 113 5.61 -17.19 6.11
C MET A 113 6.68 -16.51 6.96
N GLN A 114 7.44 -15.59 6.36
CA GLN A 114 8.43 -14.81 7.09
C GLN A 114 7.78 -13.91 8.14
N VAL A 115 8.33 -13.91 9.35
CA VAL A 115 7.84 -13.07 10.46
C VAL A 115 8.37 -11.65 10.33
N LEU A 116 7.50 -10.66 10.46
CA LEU A 116 7.92 -9.26 10.49
C LEU A 116 8.62 -8.97 11.83
N PRO A 117 9.89 -8.52 11.83
CA PRO A 117 10.59 -8.21 13.07
C PRO A 117 9.88 -7.13 13.88
N LYS A 118 10.01 -7.18 15.22
CA LYS A 118 9.37 -6.20 16.14
C LYS A 118 9.63 -4.75 15.76
N GLU A 119 10.87 -4.45 15.37
CA GLU A 119 11.29 -3.12 14.92
C GLU A 119 10.55 -2.64 13.65
N ASP A 120 10.21 -3.55 12.75
CA ASP A 120 9.50 -3.25 11.50
C ASP A 120 7.98 -3.20 11.75
N ILE A 121 7.47 -3.96 12.74
CA ILE A 121 6.10 -3.83 13.26
C ILE A 121 5.90 -2.43 13.85
N GLU A 122 6.88 -1.89 14.58
CA GLU A 122 6.81 -0.52 15.11
C GLU A 122 6.74 0.53 13.99
N ALA A 123 7.51 0.36 12.91
CA ALA A 123 7.46 1.22 11.74
C ALA A 123 6.09 1.15 11.04
N LEU A 124 5.54 -0.06 10.86
CA LEU A 124 4.21 -0.27 10.31
C LEU A 124 3.12 0.38 11.18
N ASN A 125 3.20 0.21 12.50
CA ASN A 125 2.25 0.83 13.44
C ASN A 125 2.35 2.36 13.44
N LEU A 126 3.55 2.91 13.23
CA LEU A 126 3.73 4.35 13.05
C LEU A 126 3.04 4.83 11.77
N CYS A 127 3.17 4.12 10.64
CA CYS A 127 2.42 4.42 9.41
C CYS A 127 0.91 4.47 9.65
N LYS A 128 0.35 3.48 10.37
CA LYS A 128 -1.08 3.42 10.69
C LYS A 128 -1.54 4.63 11.52
N ARG A 129 -0.79 4.98 12.56
CA ARG A 129 -1.10 6.18 13.38
C ARG A 129 -1.02 7.49 12.60
N MET A 130 -0.09 7.59 11.64
CA MET A 130 0.00 8.75 10.76
C MET A 130 -1.24 8.84 9.85
N MET A 131 -1.66 7.71 9.25
CA MET A 131 -2.89 7.64 8.45
C MET A 131 -4.14 8.05 9.25
N GLU A 132 -4.28 7.57 10.50
CA GLU A 132 -5.39 7.94 11.40
C GLU A 132 -5.48 9.46 11.64
N LYS A 133 -4.36 10.19 11.54
CA LYS A 133 -4.27 11.65 11.71
C LYS A 133 -4.36 12.43 10.39
N GLY A 134 -4.54 11.75 9.26
CA GLY A 134 -4.51 12.38 7.92
C GLY A 134 -3.11 12.70 7.41
N GLU A 135 -2.07 12.15 8.04
CA GLU A 135 -0.69 12.22 7.59
C GLU A 135 -0.42 11.07 6.60
N CYS A 136 -0.95 11.20 5.39
CA CYS A 136 -0.85 10.16 4.35
C CYS A 136 0.56 10.04 3.74
N PRO A 137 0.93 8.87 3.15
CA PRO A 137 2.15 8.77 2.36
C PRO A 137 2.10 9.78 1.20
N PRO A 138 3.25 10.35 0.80
CA PRO A 138 3.29 11.43 -0.18
C PRO A 138 3.09 10.87 -1.60
N LEU A 139 1.87 10.48 -1.91
CA LEU A 139 1.47 9.79 -3.14
C LEU A 139 0.29 10.53 -3.79
N MET A 140 0.25 10.51 -5.11
CA MET A 140 -0.84 11.05 -5.91
C MET A 140 -1.39 9.95 -6.81
N VAL A 141 -2.71 9.80 -6.83
CA VAL A 141 -3.38 8.98 -7.84
C VAL A 141 -3.65 9.84 -9.08
N VAL A 142 -3.17 9.40 -10.24
CA VAL A 142 -3.23 10.15 -11.51
C VAL A 142 -3.79 9.25 -12.59
N PHE A 143 -4.76 9.76 -13.34
CA PHE A 143 -5.31 9.04 -14.49
C PHE A 143 -4.38 9.17 -15.71
N ASP A 144 -3.96 8.03 -16.24
CA ASP A 144 -3.21 7.85 -17.47
C ASP A 144 -4.15 7.23 -18.52
N PRO A 145 -4.19 7.75 -19.76
CA PRO A 145 -5.10 7.26 -20.78
C PRO A 145 -4.76 5.85 -21.29
N VAL A 146 -3.56 5.34 -21.01
CA VAL A 146 -3.11 4.00 -21.42
C VAL A 146 -3.16 3.03 -20.24
N GLU A 147 -2.68 3.47 -19.07
CA GLU A 147 -2.53 2.62 -17.88
C GLU A 147 -3.71 2.71 -16.89
N GLY A 148 -4.69 3.60 -17.13
CA GLY A 148 -5.79 3.85 -16.21
C GLY A 148 -5.36 4.66 -14.99
N PHE A 149 -5.90 4.37 -13.81
CA PHE A 149 -5.41 5.02 -12.58
C PHE A 149 -4.03 4.48 -12.22
N THR A 150 -3.08 5.40 -12.05
CA THR A 150 -1.70 5.12 -11.65
C THR A 150 -1.38 5.84 -10.34
N VAL A 151 -0.37 5.37 -9.61
CA VAL A 151 0.14 6.03 -8.41
C VAL A 151 1.53 6.56 -8.67
N GLN A 152 1.78 7.83 -8.34
CA GLN A 152 3.10 8.44 -8.43
C GLN A 152 3.55 9.06 -7.11
N ALA A 153 4.85 9.07 -6.88
CA ALA A 153 5.46 9.71 -5.73
C ALA A 153 5.32 11.24 -5.84
N ASP A 154 4.81 11.89 -4.81
CA ASP A 154 4.68 13.35 -4.74
C ASP A 154 5.77 14.02 -3.87
N ARG A 155 6.63 13.19 -3.28
CA ARG A 155 7.88 13.54 -2.60
C ARG A 155 8.91 12.44 -2.87
N PHE A 156 10.17 12.70 -2.58
CA PHE A 156 11.19 11.66 -2.55
C PHE A 156 10.82 10.56 -1.53
N ILE A 157 10.91 9.30 -1.94
CA ILE A 157 10.70 8.12 -1.08
C ILE A 157 11.99 7.31 -1.07
N LYS A 158 12.48 7.01 0.13
CA LYS A 158 13.74 6.28 0.32
C LYS A 158 13.54 4.77 0.12
N ASP A 159 14.60 4.05 -0.27
CA ASP A 159 14.66 2.59 -0.23
C ASP A 159 14.20 2.06 1.14
N LEU A 160 13.49 0.93 1.13
CA LEU A 160 12.89 0.25 2.28
C LEU A 160 11.74 0.97 2.98
N THR A 161 11.24 2.08 2.42
CA THR A 161 10.04 2.73 2.94
C THR A 161 8.78 1.91 2.68
N ILE A 162 7.99 1.70 3.73
CA ILE A 162 6.63 1.14 3.64
C ILE A 162 5.76 2.14 2.89
N ILE A 163 5.25 1.75 1.73
CA ILE A 163 4.35 2.56 0.91
C ILE A 163 2.94 2.49 1.49
N THR A 164 2.41 1.28 1.62
CA THR A 164 1.06 0.99 2.14
C THR A 164 0.88 -0.52 2.38
N GLU A 165 -0.14 -0.91 3.13
CA GLU A 165 -0.64 -2.29 3.20
C GLU A 165 -1.63 -2.52 2.04
N TYR A 166 -1.62 -3.70 1.41
CA TYR A 166 -2.67 -4.04 0.43
C TYR A 166 -3.93 -4.44 1.19
N CYS A 167 -5.01 -3.66 1.06
CA CYS A 167 -6.21 -3.79 1.88
C CYS A 167 -7.47 -4.05 1.05
N GLY A 168 -8.44 -4.73 1.66
CA GLY A 168 -9.72 -5.05 1.07
C GLY A 168 -10.50 -6.10 1.86
N ASP A 169 -11.58 -6.61 1.27
CA ASP A 169 -12.31 -7.74 1.84
C ASP A 169 -11.48 -9.02 1.71
N VAL A 170 -11.37 -9.80 2.78
CA VAL A 170 -10.70 -11.10 2.74
C VAL A 170 -11.72 -12.19 2.45
N ASP A 171 -11.44 -12.98 1.42
CA ASP A 171 -12.29 -14.09 1.00
C ASP A 171 -11.46 -15.34 0.70
N TYR A 172 -12.13 -16.48 0.56
CA TYR A 172 -11.49 -17.70 0.08
C TYR A 172 -11.27 -17.60 -1.43
N LEU A 173 -10.11 -18.05 -1.92
CA LEU A 173 -9.79 -18.02 -3.35
C LEU A 173 -10.84 -18.76 -4.19
N ARG A 174 -11.33 -19.92 -3.71
CA ARG A 174 -12.39 -20.71 -4.38
C ARG A 174 -13.70 -19.95 -4.59
N ASN A 175 -13.98 -18.92 -3.78
CA ASN A 175 -15.19 -18.12 -3.90
C ASN A 175 -15.07 -17.08 -5.03
N ARG A 176 -13.86 -16.90 -5.58
CA ARG A 176 -13.49 -15.86 -6.54
C ARG A 176 -12.97 -16.41 -7.87
N GLU A 177 -13.16 -17.72 -8.13
CA GLU A 177 -12.72 -18.38 -9.38
C GLU A 177 -13.36 -17.79 -10.64
N HIS A 178 -14.56 -17.22 -10.52
CA HIS A 178 -15.31 -16.61 -11.60
C HIS A 178 -15.48 -15.09 -11.40
N ASP A 179 -14.60 -14.47 -10.61
CA ASP A 179 -14.63 -13.04 -10.36
C ASP A 179 -13.89 -12.30 -11.48
N ASP A 180 -14.52 -11.26 -12.02
CA ASP A 180 -13.94 -10.39 -13.06
C ASP A 180 -13.00 -9.31 -12.49
N GLY A 181 -12.75 -9.33 -11.17
CA GLY A 181 -11.93 -8.37 -10.46
C GLY A 181 -10.45 -8.41 -10.86
N ASP A 182 -9.97 -7.35 -11.50
CA ASP A 182 -8.60 -7.17 -11.98
C ASP A 182 -7.55 -6.85 -10.90
N SER A 183 -7.95 -6.75 -9.63
CA SER A 183 -7.12 -6.22 -8.54
C SER A 183 -6.99 -7.19 -7.35
N MET A 184 -7.30 -8.47 -7.55
CA MET A 184 -7.16 -9.48 -6.50
C MET A 184 -5.70 -9.68 -6.09
N MET A 185 -5.47 -9.92 -4.79
CA MET A 185 -4.13 -10.10 -4.24
C MET A 185 -4.08 -11.29 -3.30
N THR A 186 -3.22 -12.27 -3.60
CA THR A 186 -3.04 -13.46 -2.74
C THR A 186 -2.62 -13.04 -1.33
N LEU A 187 -3.38 -13.49 -0.32
CA LEU A 187 -3.08 -13.24 1.09
C LEU A 187 -2.37 -14.44 1.72
N LEU A 188 -2.93 -15.64 1.52
CA LEU A 188 -2.49 -16.90 2.11
C LEU A 188 -2.57 -18.00 1.06
N HIS A 189 -1.46 -18.68 0.79
CA HIS A 189 -1.40 -19.84 -0.10
C HIS A 189 -1.25 -21.10 0.74
N ALA A 190 -2.36 -21.81 0.96
CA ALA A 190 -2.40 -22.96 1.85
C ALA A 190 -2.17 -24.29 1.10
N SER A 191 -1.65 -25.31 1.80
CA SER A 191 -1.49 -26.66 1.23
C SER A 191 -2.83 -27.28 0.79
N ASN A 192 -3.92 -26.94 1.48
CA ASN A 192 -5.28 -27.23 1.04
C ASN A 192 -5.83 -25.99 0.30
N PRO A 193 -6.05 -26.04 -1.03
CA PRO A 193 -6.50 -24.89 -1.80
C PRO A 193 -7.81 -24.26 -1.30
N SER A 194 -8.70 -25.04 -0.67
CA SER A 194 -9.95 -24.52 -0.09
C SER A 194 -9.74 -23.60 1.13
N LYS A 195 -8.51 -23.52 1.64
CA LYS A 195 -8.11 -22.64 2.75
C LYS A 195 -7.27 -21.44 2.29
N SER A 196 -6.92 -21.36 1.00
CA SER A 196 -6.22 -20.20 0.45
C SER A 196 -7.12 -18.97 0.49
N LEU A 197 -6.52 -17.82 0.80
CA LEU A 197 -7.22 -16.55 0.96
C LEU A 197 -6.69 -15.52 -0.02
N VAL A 198 -7.61 -14.65 -0.45
CA VAL A 198 -7.36 -13.56 -1.37
C VAL A 198 -7.95 -12.27 -0.80
N ILE A 199 -7.27 -11.15 -1.06
CA ILE A 199 -7.76 -9.80 -0.77
C ILE A 199 -8.50 -9.32 -2.01
N CYS A 200 -9.75 -8.90 -1.81
CA CYS A 200 -10.66 -8.41 -2.82
C CYS A 200 -10.91 -6.92 -2.57
N PRO A 201 -10.24 -6.02 -3.31
CA PRO A 201 -10.40 -4.59 -3.12
C PRO A 201 -11.62 -4.01 -3.86
N ASP A 202 -12.53 -4.84 -4.37
CA ASP A 202 -13.69 -4.46 -5.19
C ASP A 202 -14.62 -3.44 -4.50
N LYS A 203 -15.03 -3.72 -3.26
CA LYS A 203 -15.98 -2.90 -2.49
C LYS A 203 -15.31 -1.96 -1.50
N ARG A 204 -14.20 -2.39 -0.90
CA ARG A 204 -13.43 -1.64 0.11
C ARG A 204 -11.97 -1.74 -0.23
N SER A 205 -11.27 -0.61 -0.26
CA SER A 205 -9.85 -0.59 -0.63
C SER A 205 -9.14 0.69 -0.23
N ASN A 206 -7.83 0.70 -0.39
CA ASN A 206 -6.98 1.89 -0.26
C ASN A 206 -6.18 2.13 -1.56
N ILE A 207 -5.13 2.93 -1.46
CA ILE A 207 -4.29 3.30 -2.60
C ILE A 207 -3.55 2.12 -3.25
N ALA A 208 -3.34 1.01 -2.53
CA ALA A 208 -2.53 -0.11 -3.00
C ALA A 208 -3.05 -0.72 -4.30
N ARG A 209 -4.38 -0.77 -4.49
CA ARG A 209 -5.02 -1.32 -5.70
C ARG A 209 -4.72 -0.54 -6.98
N PHE A 210 -4.28 0.71 -6.86
CA PHE A 210 -4.00 1.59 -8.00
C PHE A 210 -2.51 1.64 -8.36
N VAL A 211 -1.67 0.86 -7.68
CA VAL A 211 -0.24 0.76 -8.01
C VAL A 211 -0.07 -0.24 -9.14
N ASN A 212 0.50 0.17 -10.27
CA ASN A 212 0.57 -0.63 -11.49
C ASN A 212 1.61 -1.76 -11.42
N GLY A 213 1.41 -2.75 -12.28
CA GLY A 213 2.33 -3.85 -12.47
C GLY A 213 3.34 -3.58 -13.58
N ILE A 214 4.48 -4.27 -13.53
CA ILE A 214 5.44 -4.29 -14.65
C ILE A 214 5.02 -5.29 -15.73
N ASN A 215 5.46 -5.06 -16.97
CA ASN A 215 5.46 -6.10 -18.00
C ASN A 215 6.58 -7.11 -17.71
N ASN A 216 6.24 -8.36 -17.38
CA ASN A 216 7.21 -9.40 -17.05
C ASN A 216 7.98 -9.91 -18.28
N PHE A 217 7.48 -9.66 -19.49
CA PHE A 217 7.99 -10.19 -20.76
C PHE A 217 8.99 -9.27 -21.46
N SER A 218 9.03 -7.98 -21.10
CA SER A 218 9.97 -7.02 -21.68
C SER A 218 11.09 -6.63 -20.68
N PRO A 219 12.37 -6.56 -21.13
CA PRO A 219 13.46 -6.09 -20.28
C PRO A 219 13.25 -4.68 -19.73
N ASP A 220 12.64 -3.80 -20.52
CA ASP A 220 12.38 -2.43 -20.11
C ASP A 220 11.21 -2.33 -19.12
N GLY A 221 10.19 -3.19 -19.24
CA GLY A 221 9.13 -3.33 -18.25
C GLY A 221 9.69 -3.71 -16.88
N ARG A 222 10.56 -4.72 -16.82
CA ARG A 222 11.22 -5.14 -15.58
C ARG A 222 12.06 -4.04 -14.91
N LYS A 223 12.67 -3.14 -15.70
CA LYS A 223 13.44 -2.00 -15.16
C LYS A 223 12.56 -0.93 -14.48
N LYS A 224 11.25 -0.89 -14.76
CA LYS A 224 10.33 0.08 -14.13
C LYS A 224 10.08 -0.21 -12.66
N GLN A 225 10.29 -1.45 -12.22
CA GLN A 225 10.01 -1.86 -10.85
C GLN A 225 10.77 -1.00 -9.84
N ASN A 226 10.02 -0.39 -8.93
CA ASN A 226 10.55 0.44 -7.84
C ASN A 226 9.87 0.15 -6.48
N VAL A 227 8.87 -0.73 -6.49
CA VAL A 227 8.17 -1.24 -5.32
C VAL A 227 8.21 -2.78 -5.35
N LYS A 228 8.28 -3.41 -4.18
CA LYS A 228 8.03 -4.84 -4.00
C LYS A 228 6.75 -5.07 -3.21
N CYS A 229 5.98 -6.08 -3.62
CA CYS A 229 4.88 -6.63 -2.83
C CYS A 229 5.39 -7.82 -2.01
N VAL A 230 5.09 -7.84 -0.72
CA VAL A 230 5.64 -8.84 0.20
C VAL A 230 4.62 -9.27 1.24
N ARG A 231 4.56 -10.57 1.49
CA ARG A 231 3.73 -11.16 2.54
C ARG A 231 4.54 -11.39 3.81
N TYR A 232 3.97 -11.00 4.95
CA TYR A 232 4.56 -11.15 6.27
C TYR A 232 3.56 -11.74 7.26
N ASP A 233 4.07 -12.55 8.18
CA ASP A 233 3.40 -12.87 9.43
C ASP A 233 3.56 -11.70 10.40
N VAL A 234 2.42 -11.10 10.75
CA VAL A 234 2.31 -10.08 11.80
C VAL A 234 1.36 -10.60 12.87
N ASN A 235 1.92 -11.09 13.97
CA ASN A 235 1.19 -11.63 15.12
C ASN A 235 0.26 -12.81 14.76
N GLY A 236 0.71 -13.72 13.89
CA GLY A 236 -0.02 -14.91 13.45
C GLY A 236 -1.00 -14.68 12.29
N GLN A 237 -1.06 -13.46 11.76
CA GLN A 237 -1.93 -13.08 10.64
C GLN A 237 -1.10 -12.67 9.43
N CYS A 238 -1.51 -13.10 8.23
CA CYS A 238 -0.89 -12.72 6.98
C CYS A 238 -1.21 -11.24 6.71
N ARG A 239 -0.18 -10.51 6.26
CA ARG A 239 -0.26 -9.11 5.85
C ARG A 239 0.50 -8.92 4.54
N VAL A 240 -0.04 -8.13 3.63
CA VAL A 240 0.60 -7.82 2.34
C VAL A 240 1.07 -6.38 2.37
N LEU A 241 2.37 -6.14 2.20
CA LEU A 241 2.98 -4.80 2.24
C LEU A 241 3.58 -4.45 0.88
N LEU A 242 3.36 -3.22 0.45
CA LEU A 242 4.10 -2.58 -0.64
C LEU A 242 5.25 -1.77 -0.04
N ILE A 243 6.49 -2.07 -0.47
CA ILE A 243 7.72 -1.48 0.08
C ILE A 243 8.59 -0.97 -1.08
N ALA A 244 9.14 0.25 -0.97
CA ALA A 244 10.13 0.76 -1.91
C ALA A 244 11.36 -0.18 -1.96
N ASN A 245 11.75 -0.62 -3.15
CA ASN A 245 12.92 -1.50 -3.34
C ASN A 245 14.19 -0.75 -3.79
N ARG A 246 14.05 0.57 -4.00
CA ARG A 246 15.10 1.56 -4.25
C ARG A 246 14.57 2.96 -3.88
N ASP A 247 15.44 3.96 -3.95
CA ASP A 247 15.01 5.35 -3.88
C ASP A 247 14.10 5.71 -5.07
N ILE A 248 13.01 6.44 -4.80
CA ILE A 248 11.98 6.87 -5.76
C ILE A 248 11.92 8.39 -5.75
N ARG A 249 12.01 9.00 -6.93
CA ARG A 249 11.98 10.46 -7.07
C ARG A 249 10.55 10.98 -7.13
N LYS A 250 10.35 12.24 -6.74
CA LYS A 250 9.07 12.93 -6.97
C LYS A 250 8.71 12.90 -8.47
N GLY A 251 7.46 12.59 -8.79
CA GLY A 251 6.91 12.45 -10.13
C GLY A 251 7.06 11.04 -10.72
N GLU A 252 7.81 10.15 -10.06
CA GLU A 252 8.00 8.79 -10.55
C GLU A 252 6.76 7.93 -10.25
N LYS A 253 6.25 7.22 -11.26
CA LYS A 253 5.18 6.23 -11.13
C LYS A 253 5.67 5.02 -10.34
N LEU A 254 4.81 4.46 -9.49
CA LEU A 254 5.12 3.27 -8.70
C LEU A 254 4.73 2.02 -9.48
N TYR A 255 5.66 1.07 -9.57
CA TYR A 255 5.48 -0.21 -10.21
C TYR A 255 5.99 -1.35 -9.33
N TYR A 256 5.20 -2.42 -9.20
CA TYR A 256 5.64 -3.67 -8.60
C TYR A 256 5.40 -4.86 -9.53
N ASP A 257 5.93 -6.02 -9.17
CA ASP A 257 5.68 -7.25 -9.91
C ASP A 257 4.39 -7.92 -9.41
N TYR A 258 3.34 -7.91 -10.23
CA TYR A 258 2.08 -8.58 -9.91
C TYR A 258 2.27 -10.10 -9.78
N ASN A 259 3.27 -10.65 -10.48
CA ASN A 259 3.58 -12.08 -10.50
C ASN A 259 4.77 -12.44 -9.59
N GLY A 260 5.00 -11.67 -8.53
CA GLY A 260 6.15 -11.85 -7.63
C GLY A 260 6.17 -13.17 -6.84
N TYR A 261 5.11 -13.97 -6.90
CA TYR A 261 5.02 -15.30 -6.28
C TYR A 261 4.37 -16.32 -7.22
N GLU A 262 3.12 -16.08 -7.60
CA GLU A 262 2.36 -16.86 -8.59
C GLU A 262 2.39 -16.14 -9.95
N HIS A 263 2.23 -16.87 -11.07
CA HIS A 263 2.28 -16.30 -12.43
C HIS A 263 0.89 -16.29 -13.08
N GLU A 264 -0.12 -15.85 -12.33
CA GLU A 264 -1.53 -15.91 -12.72
C GLU A 264 -2.03 -14.62 -13.40
N TYR A 265 -1.26 -13.53 -13.33
CA TYR A 265 -1.67 -12.24 -13.89
C TYR A 265 -1.04 -12.02 -15.29
N PRO A 266 -1.83 -11.89 -16.36
CA PRO A 266 -1.29 -11.62 -17.70
C PRO A 266 -0.74 -10.19 -17.79
N THR A 267 0.55 -10.04 -18.10
CA THR A 267 1.23 -8.73 -18.16
C THR A 267 1.86 -8.40 -19.52
N GLU A 268 1.62 -9.22 -20.54
CA GLU A 268 2.16 -9.06 -21.90
C GLU A 268 1.74 -7.73 -22.52
N HIS A 269 0.52 -7.29 -22.20
CA HIS A 269 -0.09 -6.06 -22.72
C HIS A 269 0.27 -4.81 -21.91
N PHE A 270 1.02 -4.95 -20.80
CA PHE A 270 1.44 -3.81 -20.00
C PHE A 270 2.50 -2.97 -20.73
N VAL A 271 2.44 -1.66 -20.53
CA VAL A 271 3.32 -0.65 -21.16
C VAL A 271 4.70 -0.64 -20.52
#